data_AF-A0A3L6JG02-F1
#
_entry.id   AF-A0A3L6JG02-F1
#
_cell.length_a   1.000
_cell.length_b   1.000
_cell.length_c   1.000
_cell.angle_alpha   90.00
_cell.angle_beta   90.00
_cell.angle_gamma   90.00
#
_symmetry.space_group_name_H-M   'P 1'
#
loop_
_entity.id
_entity.type
_entity.pdbx_description
1 polymer ?
#
loop_
_entity_poly.entity_id
_entity_poly.type
_entity_poly.pdbx_seq_one_letter_code
_entity_poly.pdbx_strand_id
1 'polypeptide(L)'
;MLFKCRGCGKTSSDIDRVLDGACDCGCTRFQLVSEESPAIVRRLSARESIRKDLHAWLDMNIDSMEPDRLSSLRVVFELDKSQDAEKA
;
A
#
# COMPACT_ATOMS: atom_id res chain seq x y z
N MET A 1 -13.94 -8.34 1.07
CA MET A 1 -14.49 -7.04 1.53
C MET A 1 -15.34 -7.31 2.76
N LEU A 2 -14.98 -6.75 3.91
CA LEU A 2 -15.69 -6.96 5.17
C LEU A 2 -16.27 -5.63 5.66
N PHE A 3 -17.51 -5.65 6.12
CA PHE A 3 -18.20 -4.49 6.67
C PHE A 3 -18.40 -4.68 8.17
N LYS A 4 -17.89 -3.76 8.99
CA LYS A 4 -18.05 -3.77 10.44
C LYS A 4 -19.19 -2.86 10.85
N CYS A 5 -20.17 -3.40 11.57
CA CYS A 5 -21.23 -2.60 12.17
C CYS A 5 -20.65 -1.66 13.24
N ARG A 6 -20.99 -0.37 13.20
CA ARG A 6 -20.53 0.60 14.20
C ARG A 6 -21.19 0.46 15.57
N GLY A 7 -22.40 -0.11 15.63
CA GLY A 7 -23.13 -0.35 16.88
C GLY A 7 -22.58 -1.52 17.70
N CYS A 8 -22.53 -2.71 17.11
CA CYS A 8 -22.12 -3.94 17.82
C CYS A 8 -20.71 -4.43 17.49
N GLY A 9 -20.02 -3.85 16.50
CA GLY A 9 -18.67 -4.28 16.10
C GLY A 9 -18.59 -5.60 15.35
N LYS A 10 -19.72 -6.30 15.12
CA LYS A 10 -19.75 -7.52 14.29
C LYS A 10 -19.41 -7.19 12.84
N THR A 11 -18.67 -8.08 12.19
CA THR A 11 -18.33 -8.00 10.77
C THR A 11 -19.30 -8.83 9.93
N SER A 12 -19.66 -8.33 8.75
CA SER A 12 -20.48 -9.01 7.75
C SER A 12 -19.81 -8.87 6.39
N SER A 13 -19.79 -9.94 5.60
CA SER A 13 -19.43 -9.92 4.17
C SER A 13 -20.65 -9.84 3.26
N ASP A 14 -21.85 -9.97 3.81
CA ASP A 14 -23.13 -9.88 3.11
C ASP A 14 -23.49 -8.41 2.85
N ILE A 15 -23.44 -8.02 1.57
CA ILE A 15 -23.66 -6.63 1.14
C ILE A 15 -25.12 -6.21 1.23
N ASP A 16 -26.06 -7.14 1.02
CA ASP A 16 -27.49 -6.84 1.06
C ASP A 16 -27.89 -6.45 2.48
N ARG A 17 -27.40 -7.18 3.49
CA ARG A 17 -27.59 -6.81 4.91
C ARG A 17 -27.01 -5.45 5.27
N VAL A 18 -25.93 -5.04 4.62
CA VAL A 18 -25.28 -3.75 4.86
C VAL A 18 -26.08 -2.62 4.23
N LEU A 19 -26.57 -2.81 3.01
CA LEU A 19 -27.40 -1.83 2.29
C LEU A 19 -28.78 -1.66 2.93
N ASP A 20 -29.37 -2.75 3.42
CA ASP A 20 -30.65 -2.72 4.12
C ASP A 20 -30.55 -2.23 5.57
N GLY A 21 -29.33 -1.97 6.07
CA GLY A 21 -29.12 -1.49 7.44
C GLY A 21 -29.53 -2.51 8.51
N ALA A 22 -29.69 -3.78 8.15
CA ALA A 22 -30.29 -4.82 8.96
C ALA A 22 -29.24 -5.54 9.84
N CYS A 23 -28.48 -4.78 10.64
CA CYS A 23 -27.69 -5.41 11.68
C CYS A 23 -28.61 -5.91 12.80
N ASP A 24 -28.35 -7.10 13.36
CA ASP A 24 -29.12 -7.66 14.49
C ASP A 24 -29.21 -6.71 15.70
N CYS A 25 -28.30 -5.74 15.80
CA CYS A 25 -28.29 -4.74 16.86
C CYS A 25 -29.13 -3.48 16.56
N GLY A 26 -29.82 -3.42 15.42
CA GLY A 26 -30.60 -2.25 14.98
C GLY A 26 -29.78 -1.09 14.43
N CYS A 27 -28.46 -1.25 14.28
CA CYS A 27 -27.59 -0.23 13.71
C CYS A 27 -27.56 -0.32 12.19
N THR A 28 -27.85 0.79 11.52
CA THR A 28 -27.82 0.92 10.06
C THR A 28 -26.48 1.43 9.52
N ARG A 29 -25.48 1.62 10.39
CA ARG A 29 -24.18 2.21 10.03
C ARG A 29 -23.09 1.16 10.03
N PHE A 30 -22.56 0.89 8.85
CA PHE A 30 -21.44 -0.01 8.64
C PHE A 30 -20.21 0.76 8.15
N GLN A 31 -19.04 0.29 8.54
CA GLN A 31 -17.75 0.76 8.07
C GLN A 31 -17.11 -0.33 7.23
N LEU A 32 -16.68 0.00 6.02
CA LEU A 32 -15.83 -0.90 5.24
C LEU A 32 -14.51 -1.06 5.99
N VAL A 33 -14.20 -2.29 6.37
CA VAL A 33 -12.88 -2.68 6.84
C VAL A 33 -12.23 -3.38 5.67
N SER A 34 -11.16 -2.78 5.16
CA SER A 34 -10.22 -3.56 4.38
C SER A 34 -9.81 -4.76 5.23
N GLU A 35 -9.71 -5.94 4.63
CA GLU A 35 -8.88 -6.99 5.23
C GLU A 35 -7.48 -6.38 5.29
N GLU A 36 -7.17 -5.73 6.41
CA GLU A 36 -5.84 -5.29 6.73
C GLU A 36 -5.01 -6.56 6.69
N SER A 37 -4.29 -6.74 5.58
CA SER A 37 -3.06 -7.51 5.63
C SER A 37 -2.34 -6.99 6.87
N PRO A 38 -2.08 -7.83 7.90
CA PRO A 38 -1.40 -7.35 9.07
C PRO A 38 -0.14 -6.67 8.55
N ALA A 39 -0.01 -5.38 8.85
CA ALA A 39 1.16 -4.60 8.52
C ALA A 39 2.33 -5.19 9.30
N ILE A 40 2.86 -6.31 8.82
CA ILE A 40 4.26 -6.63 8.99
C ILE A 40 4.92 -5.47 8.26
N VAL A 41 5.33 -4.45 9.02
CA VAL A 41 6.29 -3.46 8.56
C VAL A 41 7.57 -4.25 8.33
N ARG A 42 7.60 -4.98 7.21
CA ARG A 42 8.73 -5.78 6.79
C ARG A 42 9.76 -4.73 6.45
N ARG A 43 10.77 -4.59 7.31
CA ARG A 43 11.89 -3.67 7.06
C ARG A 43 12.41 -4.04 5.68
N LEU A 44 12.19 -3.13 4.72
CA LEU A 44 12.65 -3.33 3.36
C LEU A 44 14.16 -3.48 3.42
N SER A 45 14.71 -4.47 2.71
CA SER A 45 16.14 -4.50 2.48
C SER A 45 16.57 -3.20 1.79
N ALA A 46 17.85 -2.81 1.92
CA ALA A 46 18.35 -1.59 1.28
C ALA A 46 18.00 -1.54 -0.23
N ARG A 47 18.12 -2.68 -0.92
CA ARG A 47 17.74 -2.85 -2.33
C ARG A 47 16.25 -2.59 -2.58
N GLU A 48 15.38 -3.04 -1.68
CA GLU A 48 13.93 -2.84 -1.81
C GLU A 48 13.51 -1.40 -1.51
N SER A 49 14.15 -0.75 -0.52
CA SER A 49 13.91 0.66 -0.23
C SER A 49 14.29 1.52 -1.43
N ILE A 50 15.51 1.34 -1.96
CA ILE A 50 15.99 2.07 -3.14
C ILE A 50 15.06 1.86 -4.34
N ARG A 51 14.60 0.62 -4.56
CA ARG A 51 13.64 0.32 -5.63
C ARG A 51 12.33 1.08 -5.45
N LYS A 52 11.78 1.10 -4.23
CA LYS A 52 10.54 1.81 -3.91
C LYS A 52 10.70 3.32 -4.13
N ASP A 53 11.80 3.89 -3.64
CA ASP A 53 12.07 5.32 -3.74
C ASP A 53 12.28 5.74 -5.20
N LEU A 54 12.94 4.89 -6.00
CA LEU A 54 13.01 5.08 -7.44
C LEU A 54 11.64 5.07 -8.09
N HIS A 55 10.80 4.07 -7.81
CA HIS A 55 9.47 4.00 -8.42
C HIS A 55 8.66 5.26 -8.12
N ALA A 56 8.68 5.72 -6.86
CA ALA A 56 8.03 6.97 -6.49
C ALA A 56 8.61 8.17 -7.27
N TRP A 57 9.93 8.25 -7.40
CA TRP A 57 10.57 9.31 -8.18
C TRP A 57 10.18 9.23 -9.66
N LEU A 58 10.21 8.03 -10.26
CA LEU A 58 9.86 7.82 -11.66
C LEU A 58 8.41 8.21 -11.92
N ASP A 59 7.47 7.78 -11.09
CA ASP A 59 6.05 8.10 -11.26
C ASP A 59 5.84 9.62 -11.25
N MET A 60 6.45 10.34 -10.28
CA MET A 60 6.36 11.80 -10.19
C MET A 60 6.96 12.52 -11.42
N ASN A 61 8.04 11.99 -11.97
CA ASN A 61 8.77 12.64 -13.06
C ASN A 61 8.23 12.25 -14.44
N ILE A 62 7.71 11.04 -14.62
CA ILE A 62 7.05 10.58 -15.85
C ILE A 62 5.78 11.38 -16.09
N ASP A 63 4.96 11.62 -15.06
CA ASP A 63 3.74 12.42 -15.17
C ASP A 63 4.02 13.87 -15.62
N SER A 64 5.25 14.34 -15.41
CA SER A 64 5.69 15.70 -15.76
C SER A 64 6.49 15.78 -17.06
N MET A 65 6.73 14.66 -17.75
CA MET A 65 7.55 14.61 -18.97
C MET A 65 6.71 14.56 -20.25
N GLU A 66 7.18 15.25 -21.29
CA GLU A 66 6.61 15.12 -22.63
C GLU A 66 6.87 13.72 -23.21
N PRO A 67 5.91 13.12 -23.94
CA PRO A 67 6.00 11.73 -24.42
C PRO A 67 7.27 11.44 -25.23
N ASP A 68 7.74 12.40 -26.01
CA ASP A 68 8.93 12.26 -26.86
C ASP A 68 10.23 12.09 -26.07
N ARG A 69 10.23 12.48 -24.79
CA ARG A 69 11.40 12.38 -23.90
C ARG A 69 11.46 11.07 -23.14
N LEU A 70 10.35 10.32 -23.05
CA LEU A 70 10.28 9.04 -22.33
C LEU A 70 11.21 7.98 -22.93
N SER A 71 11.39 7.99 -24.25
CA SER A 71 12.25 7.04 -24.98
C SER A 71 13.74 7.19 -24.65
N SER A 72 14.13 8.32 -24.06
CA SER A 72 15.51 8.62 -23.67
C SER A 72 15.82 8.34 -22.20
N LEU A 73 14.84 7.85 -21.42
CA LEU A 73 15.01 7.66 -19.98
C LEU A 73 15.87 6.42 -19.69
N ARG A 74 17.06 6.63 -19.10
CA ARG A 74 17.94 5.58 -18.62
C ARG A 74 18.19 5.76 -17.12
N VAL A 75 17.89 4.73 -16.35
CA VAL A 75 18.21 4.66 -14.92
C VAL A 75 19.25 3.58 -14.70
N VAL A 76 20.37 3.93 -14.06
CA VAL A 76 21.43 2.98 -13.71
C VAL A 76 21.57 2.92 -12.19
N PHE A 77 21.68 1.72 -11.66
CA PHE A 77 21.89 1.47 -10.23
C PHE A 77 23.26 0.88 -10.00
N GLU A 78 24.04 1.56 -9.17
CA GLU A 78 25.32 1.07 -8.69
C GLU A 78 25.28 1.11 -7.16
N LEU A 79 25.58 -0.03 -6.55
CA LEU A 79 25.70 -0.17 -5.11
C LEU A 79 27.17 -0.41 -4.83
N ASP A 80 27.82 0.58 -4.23
CA ASP A 80 29.16 0.38 -3.70
C ASP A 80 29.05 -0.53 -2.46
N LYS A 81 29.80 -1.63 -2.45
CA LYS A 81 29.97 -2.39 -1.22
C LYS A 81 31.01 -1.64 -0.40
N SER A 82 30.58 -0.66 0.39
CA SER A 82 31.44 -0.10 1.43
C SER A 82 32.03 -1.26 2.23
N GLN A 83 33.36 -1.34 2.23
CA GLN A 83 34.16 -2.27 3.02
C GLN A 83 34.02 -1.91 4.51
N ASP A 84 32.86 -2.13 5.11
CA ASP A 84 32.64 -2.01 6.55
C ASP A 84 32.06 -3.32 7.11
N ALA A 85 32.65 -4.43 6.67
CA ALA A 85 32.53 -5.74 7.33
C ALA A 85 33.91 -6.31 7.71
N GLU A 86 34.91 -5.43 7.89
CA GLU A 86 36.21 -5.81 8.42
C GLU A 86 36.74 -4.74 9.39
N LYS A 87 36.09 -4.66 10.56
CA LYS A 87 36.63 -4.37 11.90
C LYS A 87 35.56 -3.77 12.82
N ALA A 88 34.93 -4.62 13.63
CA ALA A 88 34.62 -4.39 15.05
C ALA A 88 33.98 -5.65 15.63
#